data_AF-A0AAD9TCQ7-F1
#
_entry.id   AF-A0AAD9TCQ7-F1
#
_cell.length_a   1.000
_cell.length_b   1.000
_cell.length_c   1.000
_cell.angle_alpha   90.00
_cell.angle_beta   90.00
_cell.angle_gamma   90.00
#
_symmetry.space_group_name_H-M   'P 1'
#
loop_
_entity.id
_entity.type
_entity.pdbx_description
1 polymer ?
#
loop_
_entity_poly.entity_id
_entity_poly.type
_entity_poly.pdbx_seq_one_letter_code
_entity_poly.pdbx_strand_id
1 'polypeptide(L)'
;MSTKRSSSYTNAEDTHLCHIYLDVSQNPIIGIYQSKDMFWTRVKADYNNIPYFITELRNKRSLQCHMQTILTAMGKLRGCIRQIESLKPSGASEADIVSIC
;
A
#
# COMPACT_ATOMS: atom_id res chain seq x y z
N MET A 1 14.00 -28.77 2.45
CA MET A 1 13.99 -27.48 3.17
C MET A 1 12.55 -27.15 3.52
N SER A 2 12.19 -27.08 4.81
CA SER A 2 10.83 -26.73 5.22
C SER A 2 10.61 -25.24 4.99
N THR A 3 9.73 -24.88 4.05
CA THR A 3 9.35 -23.48 3.81
C THR A 3 8.35 -23.06 4.88
N LYS A 4 8.86 -22.43 5.95
CA LYS A 4 8.00 -21.80 6.96
C LYS A 4 7.15 -20.72 6.27
N ARG A 5 5.82 -20.84 6.33
CA ARG A 5 4.92 -19.80 5.84
C ARG A 5 5.15 -18.54 6.67
N SER A 6 5.20 -17.39 5.99
CA SER A 6 5.21 -16.10 6.67
C SER A 6 3.87 -15.85 7.32
N SER A 7 3.89 -15.13 8.44
CA SER A 7 2.70 -14.63 9.13
C SER A 7 1.86 -13.72 8.22
N SER A 8 0.58 -13.54 8.54
CA SER A 8 -0.25 -12.53 7.88
C SER A 8 0.27 -11.13 8.15
N TYR A 9 -0.08 -10.17 7.28
CA TYR A 9 0.19 -8.76 7.51
C TYR A 9 -0.80 -8.18 8.52
N THR A 10 -0.32 -7.27 9.37
CA THR A 10 -1.12 -6.49 10.31
C THR A 10 -1.47 -5.11 9.75
N ASN A 11 -2.48 -4.44 10.31
CA ASN A 11 -2.83 -3.07 9.90
C ASN A 11 -1.66 -2.07 10.09
N ALA A 12 -0.81 -2.30 11.09
CA ALA A 12 0.40 -1.50 11.30
C ALA A 12 1.43 -1.72 10.19
N GLU A 13 1.61 -2.98 9.76
CA GLU A 13 2.45 -3.31 8.60
C GLU A 13 1.89 -2.73 7.30
N ASP A 14 0.57 -2.73 7.10
CA ASP A 14 -0.08 -2.14 5.93
C ASP A 14 0.19 -0.63 5.86
N THR A 15 -0.01 0.06 6.99
CA THR A 15 0.26 1.51 7.10
C THR A 15 1.73 1.83 6.81
N HIS A 16 2.64 1.05 7.39
CA HIS A 16 4.08 1.18 7.15
C HIS A 16 4.44 0.96 5.68
N LEU A 17 3.91 -0.11 5.06
CA LEU A 17 4.15 -0.41 3.66
C LEU A 17 3.64 0.70 2.73
N CYS A 18 2.49 1.30 3.04
CA CYS A 18 1.95 2.45 2.31
C CYS A 18 2.86 3.67 2.39
N HIS A 19 3.35 4.02 3.59
CA HIS A 19 4.28 5.15 3.75
C HIS A 19 5.57 4.94 2.94
N ILE A 20 6.23 3.79 3.10
CA ILE A 20 7.46 3.49 2.36
C ILE A 20 7.23 3.49 0.85
N TYR A 21 6.12 2.94 0.38
CA TYR A 21 5.78 2.95 -1.04
C TYR A 21 5.63 4.37 -1.57
N LEU A 22 4.96 5.26 -0.82
CA LEU A 22 4.81 6.67 -1.19
C LEU A 22 6.15 7.40 -1.18
N ASP A 23 6.96 7.24 -0.13
CA ASP A 23 8.28 7.87 -0.01
C ASP A 23 9.20 7.50 -1.19
N VAL A 24 9.24 6.21 -1.56
CA VAL A 24 10.06 5.75 -2.69
C VAL A 24 9.48 6.22 -4.02
N SER A 25 8.16 6.21 -4.19
CA SER A 25 7.51 6.59 -5.46
C SER A 25 7.53 8.09 -5.74
N GLN A 26 7.53 8.92 -4.70
CA GLN A 26 7.53 10.38 -4.80
C GLN A 26 8.93 10.98 -4.67
N ASN A 27 9.98 10.16 -4.50
CA ASN A 27 11.34 10.64 -4.36
C ASN A 27 11.82 11.34 -5.66
N PRO A 28 12.04 12.67 -5.65
CA PRO A 28 12.33 13.42 -6.87
C PRO A 28 13.73 13.15 -7.42
N ILE A 29 14.66 12.71 -6.58
CA ILE A 29 16.05 12.41 -6.95
C ILE A 29 16.12 11.06 -7.67
N ILE A 30 15.25 10.13 -7.29
CA ILE A 30 15.30 8.72 -7.69
C ILE A 30 14.27 8.39 -8.78
N GLY A 31 13.12 9.07 -8.79
CA GLY A 31 11.91 8.64 -9.49
C GLY A 31 11.96 8.66 -11.03
N ILE A 32 12.90 9.39 -11.64
CA ILE A 32 12.89 9.61 -13.10
C ILE A 32 13.51 8.43 -13.88
N TYR A 33 14.41 7.63 -13.27
CA TYR A 33 15.16 6.57 -13.95
C TYR A 33 15.25 5.25 -13.18
N GLN A 34 14.16 4.82 -12.54
CA GLN A 34 14.14 3.59 -11.76
C GLN A 34 13.42 2.46 -12.48
N SER A 35 14.08 1.30 -12.61
CA SER A 35 13.41 0.08 -13.05
C SER A 35 12.44 -0.42 -11.96
N LYS A 36 11.39 -1.14 -12.36
CA LYS A 36 10.46 -1.79 -11.42
C LYS A 36 11.20 -2.63 -10.37
N ASP A 37 12.26 -3.35 -10.77
CA ASP A 37 13.00 -4.19 -9.84
C ASP A 37 13.78 -3.38 -8.79
N MET A 38 14.41 -2.28 -9.22
CA MET A 38 15.09 -1.36 -8.32
C MET A 38 14.11 -0.64 -7.40
N PHE A 39 12.89 -0.32 -7.86
CA PHE A 39 11.81 0.21 -7.02
C PHE A 39 11.54 -0.70 -5.84
N TRP A 40 11.23 -1.95 -6.12
CA TRP A 40 10.89 -2.90 -5.07
C TRP A 40 12.08 -3.33 -4.22
N THR A 41 13.30 -3.22 -4.73
CA THR A 41 14.51 -3.43 -3.94
C THR A 41 14.67 -2.34 -2.87
N ARG A 42 14.41 -1.07 -3.21
CA ARG A 42 14.40 0.04 -2.25
C ARG A 42 13.27 -0.10 -1.23
N VAL A 43 12.03 -0.34 -1.70
CA VAL A 43 10.89 -0.59 -0.80
C VAL A 43 11.19 -1.72 0.18
N LYS A 44 11.77 -2.84 -0.27
CA LYS A 44 12.16 -3.94 0.62
C LYS A 44 13.21 -3.49 1.65
N ALA A 45 14.23 -2.76 1.21
CA ALA A 45 15.29 -2.29 2.10
C ALA A 45 14.71 -1.40 3.20
N ASP A 46 13.96 -0.36 2.81
CA ASP A 46 13.40 0.63 3.73
C ASP A 46 12.32 0.02 4.64
N TYR A 47 11.45 -0.84 4.10
CA TYR A 47 10.43 -1.54 4.89
C TYR A 47 11.05 -2.37 6.02
N ASN A 48 12.16 -3.07 5.75
CA ASN A 48 12.81 -3.92 6.74
C ASN A 48 13.80 -3.16 7.65
N ASN A 49 14.05 -1.88 7.40
CA ASN A 49 15.03 -1.06 8.16
C ASN A 49 14.43 -0.36 9.40
N ILE A 50 13.11 -0.47 9.57
CA ILE A 50 12.28 0.16 10.61
C ILE A 50 11.16 -0.87 10.88
N PRO A 51 10.42 -0.96 12.01
CA PRO A 51 10.56 -0.63 13.44
C PRO A 51 10.39 -1.89 14.35
N TYR A 52 10.21 -1.71 15.67
CA TYR A 52 9.98 -2.75 16.69
C TYR A 52 8.74 -3.66 16.47
N PHE A 53 7.75 -3.21 15.69
CA PHE A 53 6.49 -3.93 15.49
C PHE A 53 6.51 -4.89 14.29
N ILE A 54 7.54 -4.83 13.44
CA ILE A 54 7.71 -5.84 12.39
C ILE A 54 8.21 -7.13 13.04
N THR A 55 7.36 -8.15 13.01
CA THR A 55 7.63 -9.45 13.62
C THR A 55 8.50 -10.34 12.73
N GLU A 56 8.44 -10.15 11.41
CA GLU A 56 9.14 -10.98 10.43
C GLU A 56 9.64 -10.15 9.24
N LEU A 57 10.86 -10.45 8.78
CA LEU A 57 11.42 -9.85 7.57
C LEU A 57 10.62 -10.28 6.34
N ARG A 58 10.21 -9.31 5.53
CA ARG A 58 9.42 -9.56 4.33
C ARG A 58 10.31 -9.57 3.10
N ASN A 59 10.13 -10.57 2.24
CA ASN A 59 10.81 -10.62 0.96
C ASN A 59 10.10 -9.74 -0.09
N LYS A 60 10.83 -9.37 -1.13
CA LYS A 60 10.37 -8.47 -2.20
C LYS A 60 9.05 -8.91 -2.83
N ARG A 61 8.89 -10.22 -3.12
CA ARG A 61 7.69 -10.75 -3.76
C ARG A 61 6.47 -10.65 -2.84
N SER A 62 6.64 -10.91 -1.55
CA SER A 62 5.55 -10.80 -0.57
C SER A 62 5.04 -9.35 -0.48
N LEU A 63 5.96 -8.38 -0.37
CA LEU A 63 5.61 -6.95 -0.32
C LEU A 63 4.92 -6.49 -1.62
N GLN A 64 5.41 -6.94 -2.78
CA GLN A 64 4.79 -6.67 -4.08
C GLN A 64 3.35 -7.17 -4.16
N CYS A 65 3.13 -8.44 -3.83
CA CYS A 65 1.81 -9.06 -3.86
C CYS A 65 0.85 -8.36 -2.87
N HIS A 66 1.35 -8.04 -1.68
CA HIS A 66 0.53 -7.42 -0.64
C HIS A 66 0.12 -5.98 -1.01
N MET A 67 1.07 -5.18 -1.48
CA MET A 67 0.77 -3.83 -1.97
C MET A 67 -0.18 -3.84 -3.18
N GLN A 68 -0.08 -4.84 -4.07
CA GLN A 68 -1.03 -4.98 -5.17
C GLN A 68 -2.47 -5.16 -4.65
N THR A 69 -2.66 -5.95 -3.59
CA THR A 69 -3.96 -6.11 -2.93
C THR A 69 -4.47 -4.78 -2.36
N ILE A 70 -3.61 -4.02 -1.68
CA ILE A 70 -3.93 -2.71 -1.13
C ILE A 70 -4.36 -1.74 -2.24
N LEU A 71 -3.56 -1.61 -3.31
CA LEU A 71 -3.86 -0.73 -4.44
C LEU A 71 -5.17 -1.12 -5.15
N THR A 72 -5.47 -2.41 -5.26
CA THR A 72 -6.75 -2.89 -5.80
C THR A 72 -7.92 -2.49 -4.91
N ALA A 73 -7.80 -2.61 -3.59
CA ALA A 73 -8.83 -2.16 -2.65
C ALA A 73 -9.03 -0.64 -2.73
N MET A 74 -7.94 0.14 -2.75
CA MET A 74 -7.99 1.59 -2.95
C MET A 74 -8.64 1.98 -4.27
N GLY A 75 -8.37 1.25 -5.35
CA GLY A 75 -9.00 1.47 -6.65
C GLY A 75 -10.52 1.29 -6.62
N LYS A 76 -11.02 0.30 -5.89
CA LYS A 76 -12.46 0.09 -5.69
C LYS A 76 -13.08 1.24 -4.90
N LEU A 77 -12.48 1.63 -3.77
CA LEU A 77 -12.93 2.76 -2.97
C LEU A 77 -13.00 4.04 -3.80
N ARG A 78 -11.95 4.35 -4.57
CA ARG A 78 -11.93 5.50 -5.47
C ARG A 78 -13.04 5.42 -6.54
N GLY A 79 -13.32 4.22 -7.03
CA GLY A 79 -14.43 3.98 -7.95
C GLY A 79 -15.78 4.35 -7.35
N CYS A 80 -16.04 3.91 -6.12
CA CYS A 80 -17.28 4.23 -5.40
C CYS A 80 -17.39 5.74 -5.08
N ILE A 81 -16.30 6.38 -4.60
CA ILE A 81 -16.26 7.84 -4.37
C ILE A 81 -16.63 8.59 -5.66
N ARG A 82 -16.04 8.22 -6.81
CA ARG A 82 -16.35 8.86 -8.10
C ARG A 82 -17.81 8.69 -8.51
N GLN A 83 -18.43 7.55 -8.20
CA GLN A 83 -19.86 7.34 -8.48
C GLN A 83 -20.69 8.33 -7.66
N ILE A 84 -20.38 8.48 -6.37
CA ILE A 84 -21.08 9.41 -5.48
C ILE A 84 -20.88 10.86 -5.93
N GLU A 85 -19.65 11.28 -6.23
CA GLU A 85 -19.37 12.63 -6.78
C GLU A 85 -20.17 12.90 -8.06
N SER A 86 -20.29 11.90 -8.94
CA SER A 86 -21.05 12.03 -10.20
C SER A 86 -22.55 12.24 -9.99
N LEU A 87 -23.09 11.76 -8.86
CA LEU A 87 -24.49 11.92 -8.49
C LEU A 87 -24.80 13.34 -7.98
N LYS A 88 -23.79 14.18 -7.71
CA LYS A 88 -23.89 15.50 -7.07
C LYS A 88 -24.84 15.53 -5.85
N PRO A 89 -24.76 14.59 -4.89
CA PRO A 89 -25.59 14.66 -3.71
C PRO A 89 -25.13 15.84 -2.85
N SER A 90 -25.91 16.92 -2.85
CA SER A 90 -25.67 18.03 -1.93
C SER A 90 -25.84 17.52 -0.48
N GLY A 91 -24.78 17.57 0.31
CA GLY A 91 -24.84 17.34 1.77
C GLY A 91 -24.39 15.97 2.28
N ALA A 92 -23.80 15.10 1.45
CA ALA A 92 -23.23 13.82 1.93
C ALA A 92 -21.88 14.03 2.65
N SER A 93 -21.73 13.46 3.84
CA SER A 93 -20.47 13.48 4.60
C SER A 93 -19.52 12.36 4.16
N GLU A 94 -18.23 12.45 4.53
CA GLU A 94 -17.25 11.38 4.28
C GLU A 94 -17.69 10.02 4.86
N ALA A 95 -18.37 10.03 6.00
CA ALA A 95 -18.90 8.81 6.62
C ALA A 95 -20.06 8.21 5.81
N ASP A 96 -20.95 9.04 5.26
CA ASP A 96 -22.03 8.60 4.38
C ASP A 96 -21.46 7.99 3.10
N ILE A 97 -20.39 8.59 2.57
CA ILE A 97 -19.68 8.10 1.40
C ILE A 97 -19.15 6.70 1.66
N VAL A 98 -18.43 6.49 2.77
CA VAL A 98 -17.89 5.16 3.12
C VAL A 98 -19.00 4.13 3.34
N SER A 99 -20.14 4.51 3.92
CA SER A 99 -21.26 3.59 4.14
C SER A 99 -21.96 3.13 2.85
N ILE A 100 -21.85 3.91 1.77
CA ILE A 100 -22.45 3.58 0.46
C ILE A 100 -21.50 2.68 -0.37
N CYS A 101 -20.20 2.72 -0.07
CA CYS A 101 -19.14 1.96 -0.75
C CYS A 101 -19.04 0.51 -0.29
#